data_AF-A0A3D4QU31-F1
#
_entry.id   AF-A0A3D4QU31-F1
#
_cell.length_a   1.000
_cell.length_b   1.000
_cell.length_c   1.000
_cell.angle_alpha   90.00
_cell.angle_beta   90.00
_cell.angle_gamma   90.00
#
_symmetry.space_group_name_H-M   'P 1'
#
loop_
_entity.id
_entity.type
_entity.pdbx_description
1 polymer ?
#
loop_
_entity_poly.entity_id
_entity_poly.type
_entity_poly.pdbx_seq_one_letter_code
_entity_poly.pdbx_strand_id
1 'polypeptide(L)' 'MTTPMNKRRINENVIKDLQNQLNKLVAKHGCNNLLHPEVLEFSQLLDEYIVAYTRQSNQC' A
#
# COMPACT_ATOMS: atom_id res chain seq x y z
N MET A 1 12.06 20.82 0.09
CA MET A 1 10.64 21.16 -0.15
C MET A 1 9.81 19.95 0.23
N THR A 2 9.27 19.93 1.44
CA THR A 2 8.40 18.84 1.91
C THR A 2 6.98 19.18 1.50
N THR A 3 6.49 18.56 0.43
CA THR A 3 5.06 18.56 0.11
C THR A 3 4.35 17.98 1.33
N PRO A 4 3.47 18.72 2.02
CA PRO A 4 2.70 18.12 3.10
C PRO A 4 1.89 17.02 2.45
N MET A 5 2.15 15.78 2.86
CA MET A 5 1.35 14.62 2.50
C MET A 5 -0.08 15.01 2.88
N ASN A 6 -0.81 15.46 1.87
CA ASN A 6 -2.15 15.99 2.00
C ASN A 6 -2.88 14.94 2.85
N LYS A 7 -3.50 15.36 3.96
CA LYS A 7 -4.24 14.48 4.88
C LYS A 7 -5.47 13.88 4.17
N ARG A 8 -5.27 13.19 3.05
CA ARG A 8 -6.19 12.20 2.53
C ARG A 8 -6.29 11.21 3.68
N ARG A 9 -7.42 11.28 4.39
CA ARG A 9 -7.81 10.26 5.35
C ARG A 9 -7.53 8.93 4.67
N ILE A 10 -6.57 8.20 5.20
CA ILE A 10 -6.34 6.84 4.73
C ILE A 10 -7.61 6.12 5.11
N ASN A 11 -8.33 5.62 4.13
CA ASN A 11 -9.59 4.93 4.33
C ASN A 11 -9.44 3.49 3.84
N GLU A 12 -10.35 2.64 4.30
CA GLU A 12 -10.35 1.23 3.91
C GLU A 12 -10.39 1.04 2.38
N ASN A 13 -11.07 1.93 1.65
CA ASN A 13 -11.15 1.87 0.20
C ASN A 13 -9.79 2.07 -0.48
N VAL A 14 -8.95 2.96 0.04
CA VAL A 14 -7.58 3.18 -0.46
C VAL A 14 -6.72 1.93 -0.22
N ILE A 15 -6.84 1.30 0.96
CA ILE A 15 -6.11 0.05 1.25
C ILE A 15 -6.57 -1.07 0.32
N LYS A 16 -7.87 -1.24 0.13
CA LYS A 16 -8.44 -2.25 -0.77
C LYS A 16 -8.01 -2.02 -2.23
N ASP A 17 -7.96 -0.78 -2.67
CA ASP A 17 -7.49 -0.44 -4.01
C ASP A 17 -6.00 -0.77 -4.18
N LEU A 18 -5.16 -0.40 -3.22
CA LEU A 18 -3.73 -0.74 -3.22
C LEU A 18 -3.51 -2.26 -3.17
N GLN A 19 -4.27 -3.01 -2.36
CA GLN A 19 -4.23 -4.48 -2.36
C GLN A 19 -4.57 -5.06 -3.74
N ASN A 20 -5.60 -4.54 -4.40
CA ASN A 20 -5.96 -4.97 -5.76
C ASN A 20 -4.85 -4.66 -6.78
N GLN A 21 -4.19 -3.52 -6.65
CA GLN A 21 -3.05 -3.16 -7.50
C GLN A 21 -1.85 -4.10 -7.27
N LEU A 22 -1.53 -4.43 -6.03
CA LEU A 22 -0.48 -5.40 -5.69
C LEU A 22 -0.81 -6.78 -6.28
N ASN A 23 -2.05 -7.24 -6.16
CA ASN A 23 -2.48 -8.52 -6.73
C ASN A 23 -2.32 -8.55 -8.26
N LYS A 24 -2.62 -7.45 -8.95
CA LYS A 24 -2.38 -7.32 -10.41
C LYS A 24 -0.89 -7.33 -10.74
N LEU A 25 -0.06 -6.68 -9.94
CA LEU A 25 1.40 -6.68 -10.06
C LEU A 25 1.97 -8.09 -9.92
N VAL A 26 1.54 -8.82 -8.88
CA VAL A 26 1.90 -10.22 -8.65
C VAL A 26 1.44 -11.10 -9.81
N ALA A 27 0.22 -10.92 -10.30
CA ALA A 27 -0.29 -11.68 -11.44
C ALA A 27 0.47 -11.39 -12.75
N LYS A 28 0.89 -10.14 -12.95
CA LYS A 28 1.67 -9.69 -14.13
C LYS A 28 3.07 -10.29 -14.14
N HIS A 29 3.74 -10.29 -12.99
CA HIS A 29 5.10 -10.82 -12.83
C HIS A 29 5.15 -12.35 -12.66
N GLY A 30 4.01 -12.95 -12.29
CA GLY A 30 3.88 -14.37 -11.98
C GLY A 30 4.40 -14.71 -10.58
N CYS A 31 3.85 -15.76 -9.97
CA CYS A 31 4.24 -16.20 -8.62
C CYS A 31 5.72 -16.54 -8.47
N ASN A 32 6.43 -16.76 -9.58
CA ASN A 32 7.86 -17.06 -9.60
C ASN A 32 8.73 -15.80 -9.43
N ASN A 33 8.13 -14.61 -9.56
CA ASN A 33 8.85 -13.35 -9.55
C ASN A 33 8.27 -12.39 -8.48
N LEU A 34 7.81 -12.95 -7.36
CA LEU A 34 7.35 -12.20 -6.18
C LEU A 34 8.46 -11.34 -5.54
N LEU A 35 9.71 -11.69 -5.80
CA LEU A 35 10.88 -10.92 -5.38
C LEU A 35 11.27 -9.83 -6.37
N HIS A 36 10.45 -9.59 -7.40
CA HIS A 36 10.70 -8.49 -8.34
C HIS A 36 10.71 -7.16 -7.56
N PRO A 37 11.71 -6.28 -7.76
CA PRO A 37 11.84 -5.03 -7.00
C PRO A 37 10.56 -4.20 -6.94
N GLU A 38 9.84 -4.11 -8.07
CA GLU A 38 8.55 -3.39 -8.16
C GLU A 38 7.48 -3.98 -7.23
N VAL A 39 7.43 -5.31 -7.07
CA VAL A 39 6.47 -5.98 -6.17
C VAL A 39 6.86 -5.73 -4.72
N LEU A 40 8.17 -5.75 -4.40
CA LEU A 40 8.68 -5.49 -3.06
C LEU A 40 8.44 -4.03 -2.62
N GLU A 41 8.80 -3.06 -3.46
CA GLU A 41 8.58 -1.63 -3.20
C GLU A 41 7.09 -1.32 -3.02
N PHE A 42 6.24 -1.88 -3.88
CA PHE A 42 4.80 -1.69 -3.76
C PHE A 42 4.22 -2.36 -2.50
N SER A 43 4.76 -3.52 -2.10
CA SER A 43 4.34 -4.20 -0.86
C SER A 43 4.71 -3.38 0.37
N GLN A 44 5.89 -2.77 0.40
CA GLN A 44 6.31 -1.88 1.49
C GLN A 44 5.42 -0.63 1.57
N LEU A 45 5.08 -0.04 0.41
CA LEU A 45 4.15 1.09 0.36
C LEU A 45 2.77 0.71 0.93
N LEU A 46 2.24 -0.46 0.59
CA LEU A 46 0.97 -0.93 1.14
C LEU A 46 1.04 -1.11 2.66
N ASP A 47 2.14 -1.67 3.18
CA ASP A 47 2.35 -1.84 4.62
C ASP A 47 2.34 -0.50 5.37
N GLU A 48 3.04 0.52 4.85
CA GLU A 48 3.03 1.87 5.42
C GLU A 48 1.62 2.47 5.50
N TYR A 49 0.80 2.25 4.46
CA TYR A 49 -0.58 2.72 4.43
C TYR A 49 -1.46 1.97 5.44
N ILE A 50 -1.29 0.66 5.60
CA ILE A 50 -2.00 -0.13 6.61
C ILE A 50 -1.62 0.34 8.02
N VAL A 51 -0.33 0.50 8.31
CA VAL A 51 0.15 0.99 9.61
C VAL A 51 -0.43 2.37 9.91
N ALA A 52 -0.41 3.28 8.93
CA ALA A 52 -0.95 4.62 9.10
C ALA A 52 -2.47 4.61 9.31
N TYR A 53 -3.22 3.70 8.67
CA TYR A 53 -4.65 3.50 8.90
C TYR A 53 -4.96 2.95 10.29
N THR A 54 -4.25 1.91 10.72
CA THR A 54 -4.41 1.32 12.06
C THR A 54 -4.08 2.35 13.15
N ARG A 55 -3.04 3.16 12.95
CA ARG A 55 -2.71 4.27 13.87
C ARG A 55 -3.83 5.32 13.92
N GLN A 56 -4.42 5.68 12.79
CA GLN A 56 -5.57 6.60 12.76
C GLN A 56 -6.80 6.01 13.48
N SER A 57 -7.04 4.70 13.34
CA SER A 57 -8.17 4.02 13.98
C SER A 57 -7.98 3.83 15.50
N ASN A 58 -6.74 3.68 15.97
CA ASN A 58 -6.43 3.48 17.40
C ASN A 58 -6.29 4.81 18.19
N GLN A 59 -6.50 5.96 17.55
CA GLN A 59 -6.50 7.28 18.20
C GLN A 59 -7.90 7.75 18.64
N CYS A 60 -8.88 6.85 18.72
CA CYS A 60 -10.21 7.07 19.27
C CYS A 60 -10.34 6.51 20.68
#